data_AF-A0A9E5Y818-F1
#
_entry.id   AF-A0A9E5Y818-F1
#
_cell.length_a   1.000
_cell.length_b   1.000
_cell.length_c   1.000
_cell.angle_alpha   90.00
_cell.angle_beta   90.00
_cell.angle_gamma   90.00
#
_symmetry.space_group_name_H-M   'P 1'
#
loop_
_entity.id
_entity.type
_entity.pdbx_description
1 polymer ?
#
loop_
_entity_poly.entity_id
_entity_poly.type
_entity_poly.pdbx_seq_one_letter_code
_entity_poly.pdbx_strand_id
1 'polypeptide(L)'
;LVNTARGSIIDEKALYKSLKERWIAGAALDVMEKEPPDWENLLLKLDNLIITPHISIYSEESYAELKTCAAEAVLSVLKGGLPRAFVNPQAIREK
;
A
#
# COMPACT_ATOMS: atom_id res chain seq x y z
N LEU A 1 -6.86 9.34 -12.08
CA LEU A 1 -6.19 9.22 -10.76
C LEU A 1 -5.60 7.82 -10.64
N VAL A 2 -4.38 7.66 -10.12
CA VAL A 2 -3.78 6.35 -9.83
C VAL A 2 -3.21 6.39 -8.41
N ASN A 3 -3.57 5.43 -7.54
CA ASN A 3 -3.04 5.35 -6.17
C ASN A 3 -2.50 3.94 -5.86
N THR A 4 -1.20 3.86 -5.63
CA THR A 4 -0.47 2.66 -5.18
C THR A 4 0.28 2.89 -3.87
N ALA A 5 -0.04 3.97 -3.15
CA ALA A 5 0.67 4.37 -1.94
C ALA A 5 -0.07 3.92 -0.68
N ARG A 6 -1.08 4.68 -0.23
CA ARG A 6 -1.92 4.37 0.95
C ARG A 6 -3.36 4.77 0.67
N GLY A 7 -4.30 3.98 1.17
CA GLY A 7 -5.74 4.26 1.02
C GLY A 7 -6.14 5.61 1.60
N SER A 8 -5.68 5.90 2.82
CA SER A 8 -6.01 7.12 3.58
C SER A 8 -5.53 8.44 2.96
N ILE A 9 -4.82 8.42 1.84
CA ILE A 9 -4.43 9.64 1.11
C ILE A 9 -5.61 10.20 0.30
N ILE A 10 -6.54 9.34 -0.11
CA ILE A 10 -7.67 9.70 -0.96
C ILE A 10 -8.95 9.67 -0.14
N ASP A 11 -9.73 10.76 -0.20
CA ASP A 11 -11.11 10.75 0.27
C ASP A 11 -11.97 9.92 -0.69
N GLU A 12 -12.35 8.71 -0.28
CA GLU A 12 -13.14 7.77 -1.09
C GLU A 12 -14.53 8.31 -1.47
N LYS A 13 -15.13 9.16 -0.64
CA LYS A 13 -16.45 9.77 -0.92
C LYS A 13 -16.33 10.82 -2.01
N ALA A 14 -15.29 11.66 -1.92
CA ALA A 14 -14.98 12.63 -2.97
C ALA A 14 -14.63 11.93 -4.29
N LEU A 15 -13.85 10.84 -4.22
CA LEU A 15 -13.53 10.03 -5.39
C LEU A 15 -14.80 9.45 -6.03
N TYR A 16 -15.67 8.81 -5.24
CA TYR A 16 -16.93 8.26 -5.74
C TYR A 16 -17.76 9.31 -6.47
N LYS A 17 -17.92 10.50 -5.86
CA LYS A 17 -18.64 11.63 -6.49
C LYS A 17 -17.99 12.03 -7.81
N SER A 18 -16.67 12.23 -7.82
CA SER A 18 -15.94 12.67 -9.00
C SER A 18 -16.02 11.70 -10.18
N LEU A 19 -16.07 10.40 -9.90
CA LEU A 19 -16.22 9.36 -10.90
C LEU A 19 -17.66 9.25 -11.41
N LYS A 20 -18.63 9.27 -10.50
CA LYS A 20 -20.07 9.18 -10.83
C LYS A 20 -20.54 10.38 -11.64
N GLU A 21 -20.13 11.59 -11.27
CA GLU A 21 -20.46 12.83 -11.97
C GLU A 21 -19.51 13.11 -13.16
N ARG A 22 -18.60 12.18 -13.48
CA ARG A 22 -17.64 12.26 -14.59
C ARG A 22 -16.78 13.53 -14.57
N TRP A 23 -16.44 14.04 -13.38
CA TRP A 23 -15.44 15.11 -13.23
C TRP A 23 -14.05 14.65 -13.66
N ILE A 24 -13.77 13.36 -13.44
CA ILE A 24 -12.63 12.66 -14.00
C ILE A 24 -13.12 11.47 -14.84
N ALA A 25 -12.35 11.12 -15.87
CA ALA A 25 -12.72 10.02 -16.77
C ALA A 25 -12.72 8.66 -16.05
N GLY A 26 -11.77 8.44 -15.14
CA GLY A 26 -11.63 7.22 -14.36
C GLY A 26 -10.49 7.25 -13.34
N ALA A 27 -10.35 6.17 -12.58
CA ALA A 27 -9.26 5.98 -11.63
C ALA A 27 -8.81 4.51 -11.53
N ALA A 28 -7.62 4.30 -10.97
CA ALA A 28 -7.09 2.99 -10.63
C ALA A 28 -6.51 3.00 -9.20
N LEU A 29 -6.93 2.07 -8.36
CA LEU A 29 -6.50 1.97 -6.95
C LEU A 29 -5.94 0.59 -6.66
N ASP A 30 -4.73 0.53 -6.10
CA ASP A 30 -4.22 -0.71 -5.48
C ASP A 30 -4.51 -0.76 -3.97
N VAL A 31 -4.86 0.39 -3.38
CA VAL A 31 -5.06 0.55 -1.94
C VAL A 31 -6.39 1.26 -1.67
N MET A 32 -7.02 0.91 -0.55
CA MET A 32 -8.30 1.46 -0.10
C MET A 32 -8.23 1.86 1.38
N GLU A 33 -9.10 2.76 1.84
CA GLU A 33 -9.12 3.20 3.25
C GLU A 33 -9.35 2.03 4.21
N LYS A 34 -10.24 1.10 3.82
CA LYS A 34 -10.50 -0.15 4.53
C LYS A 34 -10.16 -1.33 3.63
N GLU A 35 -9.28 -2.19 4.12
CA GLU A 35 -8.83 -3.40 3.41
C GLU A 35 -9.05 -4.65 4.28
N PRO A 36 -9.72 -5.70 3.77
CA PRO A 36 -10.45 -5.73 2.48
C PRO A 36 -11.68 -4.79 2.49
N PRO A 37 -12.10 -4.28 1.32
CA PRO A 37 -13.28 -3.42 1.24
C PRO A 37 -14.55 -4.19 1.61
N ASP A 38 -15.57 -3.46 2.04
CA ASP A 38 -16.92 -4.02 2.13
C ASP A 38 -17.45 -4.31 0.73
N TRP A 39 -18.09 -5.46 0.53
CA TRP A 39 -18.72 -5.81 -0.75
C TRP A 39 -19.82 -4.81 -1.15
N GLU A 40 -20.41 -4.10 -0.18
CA GLU A 40 -21.37 -3.03 -0.45
C GLU A 40 -20.72 -1.67 -0.77
N ASN A 41 -19.39 -1.55 -0.76
CA ASN A 41 -18.70 -0.31 -1.07
C ASN A 41 -19.06 0.16 -2.50
N LEU A 42 -19.59 1.39 -2.59
CA LEU A 42 -20.10 1.94 -3.84
C LEU A 42 -19.02 2.15 -4.91
N LEU A 43 -17.75 2.29 -4.53
CA LEU A 43 -16.64 2.36 -5.47
C LEU A 43 -16.55 1.08 -6.31
N LEU A 44 -16.81 -0.09 -5.72
CA LEU A 44 -16.79 -1.39 -6.42
C LEU A 44 -17.87 -1.51 -7.51
N LYS A 45 -18.87 -0.62 -7.51
CA LYS A 45 -20.00 -0.63 -8.44
C LYS A 45 -19.78 0.30 -9.65
N LEU A 46 -18.65 1.01 -9.72
CA LEU A 46 -18.33 1.94 -10.80
C LEU A 46 -17.69 1.23 -12.00
N ASP A 47 -18.10 1.60 -13.21
CA ASP A 47 -17.56 1.06 -14.47
C ASP A 47 -16.21 1.68 -14.87
N ASN A 48 -15.91 2.86 -14.33
CA ASN A 48 -14.71 3.66 -14.61
C ASN A 48 -13.67 3.65 -13.49
N LEU A 49 -13.66 2.58 -12.68
CA LEU A 49 -12.69 2.35 -11.62
C LEU A 49 -12.04 0.96 -11.76
N ILE A 50 -10.71 0.93 -11.77
CA ILE A 50 -9.94 -0.32 -11.69
C ILE A 50 -9.44 -0.48 -10.25
N ILE A 51 -9.57 -1.67 -9.68
CA ILE A 51 -9.06 -1.97 -8.33
C ILE A 51 -8.19 -3.23 -8.38
N THR A 52 -7.03 -3.18 -7.73
CA THR A 52 -6.19 -4.33 -7.45
C THR A 52 -6.07 -4.54 -5.94
N PRO A 53 -5.91 -5.79 -5.45
CA PRO A 53 -6.00 -6.09 -4.02
C PRO A 53 -4.65 -5.89 -3.30
N HIS A 54 -4.16 -4.65 -3.22
CA HIS A 54 -2.91 -4.26 -2.54
C HIS A 54 -1.72 -5.14 -2.95
N ILE A 55 -1.53 -5.28 -4.25
CA ILE A 55 -0.59 -6.23 -4.87
C ILE A 55 0.47 -5.54 -5.73
N SER A 56 0.58 -4.21 -5.67
CA SER A 56 1.58 -3.44 -6.43
C SER A 56 3.03 -3.86 -6.14
N ILE A 57 3.29 -4.51 -5.01
CA ILE A 57 4.62 -5.01 -4.64
C ILE A 57 4.98 -6.36 -5.30
N TYR A 58 4.03 -7.06 -5.90
CA TYR A 58 4.20 -8.48 -6.20
C TYR A 58 4.83 -8.73 -7.57
N SER A 59 6.01 -9.35 -7.52
CA SER A 59 6.52 -10.27 -8.54
C SER A 59 7.16 -11.46 -7.80
N GLU A 60 7.47 -12.55 -8.50
CA GLU A 60 8.15 -13.69 -7.86
C GLU A 60 9.51 -13.26 -7.27
N GLU A 61 10.25 -12.41 -8.00
CA GLU A 61 11.54 -11.85 -7.61
C GLU A 61 11.40 -10.91 -6.41
N SER A 62 10.47 -9.96 -6.47
CA SER A 62 10.21 -9.00 -5.38
C SER A 62 9.81 -9.71 -4.08
N TYR A 63 8.98 -10.76 -4.20
CA TYR A 63 8.55 -11.52 -3.03
C TYR A 63 9.68 -12.35 -2.40
N ALA A 64 10.59 -12.89 -3.22
CA ALA A 64 11.79 -13.57 -2.73
C ALA A 64 12.77 -12.58 -2.05
N GLU A 65 12.97 -11.40 -2.65
CA GLU A 65 13.82 -10.35 -2.11
C GLU A 65 13.27 -9.84 -0.77
N LEU A 66 11.98 -9.52 -0.70
CA LEU A 66 11.30 -9.06 0.52
C LEU A 66 11.55 -10.02 1.70
N LYS A 67 11.35 -11.32 1.49
CA LYS A 67 11.56 -12.36 2.52
C LYS A 67 13.02 -12.43 2.95
N THR A 68 13.93 -12.37 1.99
CA THR A 68 15.38 -12.40 2.24
C THR A 68 15.81 -11.19 3.07
N CYS A 69 15.43 -9.98 2.67
CA CYS A 69 15.73 -8.75 3.39
C CYS A 69 15.18 -8.77 4.83
N ALA A 70 13.96 -9.29 5.03
CA ALA A 70 13.39 -9.42 6.37
C ALA A 70 14.20 -10.38 7.26
N ALA A 71 14.59 -11.54 6.74
CA ALA A 71 15.41 -12.51 7.47
C ALA A 71 16.82 -11.96 7.79
N GLU A 72 17.46 -11.29 6.83
CA GLU A 72 18.76 -10.65 7.01
C GLU A 72 18.71 -9.53 8.05
N ALA A 73 17.63 -8.73 8.06
CA ALA A 73 17.43 -7.69 9.06
C ALA A 73 17.40 -8.27 10.48
N VAL A 74 16.65 -9.35 10.70
CA VAL A 74 16.60 -10.06 11.99
C VAL A 74 17.97 -10.63 12.37
N LEU A 75 18.65 -11.30 11.43
CA LEU A 75 19.97 -11.88 11.66
C LEU A 75 21.00 -10.81 12.05
N SER A 76 20.97 -9.65 11.41
CA SER A 76 21.88 -8.53 11.71
C SER A 76 21.71 -8.07 13.17
N VAL A 77 20.47 -7.87 13.61
CA VAL A 77 20.16 -7.46 14.99
C VAL A 77 20.61 -8.51 16.00
N LEU A 78 20.36 -9.80 15.73
CA LEU A 78 20.77 -10.88 16.63
C LEU A 78 22.31 -11.01 16.76
N LYS A 79 23.06 -10.58 15.74
CA LYS A 79 24.52 -10.50 15.78
C LYS A 79 25.06 -9.22 16.45
N GLY A 80 24.19 -8.38 17.00
CA GLY A 80 24.55 -7.10 17.60
C GLY A 80 24.78 -5.97 16.59
N GLY A 81 24.45 -6.20 15.31
CA GLY A 81 24.50 -5.20 14.25
C GLY A 81 23.16 -4.47 14.08
N LEU A 82 23.10 -3.61 13.07
CA LEU A 82 21.89 -2.90 12.66
C LEU A 82 21.37 -3.43 11.32
N PRO A 83 20.04 -3.49 11.12
CA PRO A 83 19.49 -3.89 9.84
C PRO A 83 19.77 -2.82 8.77
N ARG A 84 19.97 -3.25 7.52
CA ARG A 84 20.31 -2.36 6.40
C ARG A 84 19.26 -1.27 6.14
N ALA A 85 17.98 -1.61 6.21
CA ALA A 85 16.86 -0.73 5.90
C ALA A 85 16.25 -0.12 7.18
N PHE A 86 17.08 0.53 7.99
CA PHE A 86 16.65 1.13 9.25
C PHE A 86 16.01 2.51 9.04
N VAL A 87 14.71 2.65 9.36
CA VAL A 87 13.92 3.84 8.99
C VAL A 87 14.07 5.00 10.00
N ASN A 88 14.26 4.69 11.29
CA ASN A 88 14.31 5.69 12.36
C ASN A 88 15.64 5.65 13.16
N PRO A 89 16.79 6.04 12.58
CA PRO A 89 18.11 6.08 13.23
C PRO A 89 18.11 6.61 14.67
N GLN A 90 17.31 7.65 14.92
CA GLN A 90 17.14 8.30 16.21
C GLN A 90 16.58 7.38 17.31
N ALA A 91 15.84 6.34 16.96
CA ALA A 91 15.28 5.38 17.92
C ALA A 91 16.36 4.47 18.56
N ILE A 92 17.62 4.56 18.11
CA ILE A 92 18.75 3.77 18.63
C ILE A 92 19.48 4.50 19.78
N ARG A 93 19.17 5.77 20.06
CA ARG A 93 19.59 6.47 21.30
C ARG A 93 18.57 6.18 22.42
N GLU A 94 18.89 5.75 23.63
CA GLU A 94 20.10 5.43 24.39
C GLU A 94 19.71 4.30 25.36
N LYS A 95 20.63 3.37 25.65
CA LYS A 95 20.61 2.59 26.90
C LYS A 95 21.48 3.30 27.92
#